data_AF-A0A968P7C6-F1
#
_entry.id   AF-A0A968P7C6-F1
#
_cell.length_a   1.000
_cell.length_b   1.000
_cell.length_c   1.000
_cell.angle_alpha   90.00
_cell.angle_beta   90.00
_cell.angle_gamma   90.00
#
_symmetry.space_group_name_H-M   'P 1'
#
loop_
_entity.id
_entity.type
_entity.pdbx_description
1 polymer ?
#
loop_
_entity_poly.entity_id
_entity_poly.type
_entity_poly.pdbx_seq_one_letter_code
_entity_poly.pdbx_strand_id
1 'polypeptide(L)'
;LAATAMMQDGRLVVEAAVTNAGAGHAFPTGISIRNAILLVQATWLGTPLSQLAGPQVPWWADDEVAGKQPGDWAGYPGLGFAKVLEGTVSGQTTRPVLFIDATTVSSDTTLPAGTTAEARIELTLPPGARPGDLLEVEVQLLYRRAWRALAVTKGWTETPAGGPIEIEVANRQLGVTLTTGDFEVFADGFESGGAGAWTGSLGG
;
A
#
# COMPACT_ATOMS: atom_id res chain seq x y z
N LEU A 1 12.39 -4.67 -6.25
CA LEU A 1 11.13 -3.89 -6.32
C LEU A 1 10.85 -3.55 -7.77
N ALA A 2 9.73 -4.05 -8.28
CA ALA A 2 9.14 -3.65 -9.55
C ALA A 2 7.77 -3.02 -9.27
N ALA A 3 7.37 -2.04 -10.09
CA ALA A 3 6.07 -1.39 -9.96
C ALA A 3 5.59 -0.87 -11.32
N THR A 4 4.28 -0.93 -11.54
CA THR A 4 3.57 -0.30 -12.67
C THR A 4 2.35 0.45 -12.13
N ALA A 5 1.94 1.48 -12.85
CA ALA A 5 0.75 2.25 -12.52
C ALA A 5 0.04 2.64 -13.81
N MET A 6 -1.27 2.41 -13.89
CA MET A 6 -2.06 2.74 -15.06
C MET A 6 -3.52 3.00 -14.69
N MET A 7 -4.21 3.77 -15.52
CA MET A 7 -5.65 3.92 -15.41
C MET A 7 -6.37 2.68 -15.95
N GLN A 8 -7.36 2.20 -15.21
CA GLN A 8 -8.26 1.10 -15.59
C GLN A 8 -9.66 1.41 -15.02
N ASP A 9 -10.68 1.43 -15.87
CA ASP A 9 -12.09 1.62 -15.48
C ASP A 9 -12.33 2.82 -14.54
N GLY A 10 -11.69 3.96 -14.84
CA GLY A 10 -11.80 5.19 -14.05
C GLY A 10 -11.04 5.18 -12.71
N ARG A 11 -10.12 4.22 -12.52
CA ARG A 11 -9.33 4.05 -11.29
C ARG A 11 -7.85 4.03 -11.63
N LEU A 12 -7.04 4.53 -10.71
CA LEU A 12 -5.60 4.31 -10.78
C LEU A 12 -5.29 2.94 -10.18
N VAL A 13 -4.77 2.03 -10.99
CA VAL A 13 -4.33 0.70 -10.57
C VAL A 13 -2.83 0.68 -10.48
N VAL A 14 -2.31 0.36 -9.31
CA VAL A 14 -0.88 0.19 -9.03
C VAL A 14 -0.59 -1.27 -8.74
N GLU A 15 0.32 -1.86 -9.50
CA GLU A 15 0.83 -3.20 -9.26
C GLU A 15 2.28 -3.11 -8.80
N ALA A 16 2.60 -3.71 -7.65
CA ALA A 16 3.92 -3.68 -7.07
C ALA A 16 4.38 -5.09 -6.69
N ALA A 17 5.66 -5.38 -6.95
CA ALA A 17 6.26 -6.68 -6.70
C ALA A 17 7.60 -6.55 -5.95
N VAL A 18 7.72 -7.28 -4.85
CA VAL A 18 8.94 -7.40 -4.06
C VAL A 18 9.46 -8.82 -4.19
N THR A 19 10.64 -8.97 -4.78
CA THR A 19 11.34 -10.25 -4.89
C THR A 19 12.49 -10.30 -3.90
N ASN A 20 12.55 -11.36 -3.09
CA ASN A 20 13.70 -11.65 -2.24
C ASN A 20 14.80 -12.31 -3.09
N ALA A 21 15.48 -11.50 -3.87
CA ALA A 21 16.57 -11.93 -4.74
C ALA A 21 17.91 -11.87 -4.00
N GLY A 22 18.73 -12.91 -4.16
CA GLY A 22 20.13 -12.93 -3.72
C GLY A 22 20.38 -13.36 -2.27
N ALA A 23 19.36 -13.41 -1.40
CA ALA A 23 19.50 -13.96 -0.05
C ALA A 23 19.09 -15.44 0.01
N GLY A 24 19.88 -16.27 0.70
CA GLY A 24 19.55 -17.67 0.98
C GLY A 24 18.60 -17.88 2.17
N HIS A 25 17.96 -16.81 2.67
CA HIS A 25 17.06 -16.80 3.81
C HIS A 25 15.85 -15.90 3.56
N ALA A 26 14.83 -15.97 4.44
CA ALA A 26 13.66 -15.12 4.35
C ALA A 26 13.98 -13.62 4.55
N PHE A 27 13.14 -12.73 4.03
CA PHE A 27 13.24 -11.29 4.18
C PHE A 27 11.98 -10.72 4.87
N PRO A 28 12.12 -9.92 5.93
CA PRO A 28 13.34 -9.66 6.68
C PRO A 28 13.80 -10.88 7.50
N THR A 29 15.10 -10.98 7.79
CA THR A 29 15.68 -12.03 8.65
C THR A 29 16.21 -11.46 9.98
N GLY A 30 16.63 -12.36 10.87
CA GLY A 30 17.26 -12.07 12.15
C GLY A 30 16.33 -12.30 13.33
N ILE A 31 16.45 -11.46 14.37
CA ILE A 31 15.54 -11.49 15.51
C ILE A 31 14.13 -11.04 15.09
N SER A 32 13.09 -11.58 15.73
CA SER A 32 11.68 -11.41 15.32
C SER A 32 11.12 -9.98 15.38
N ILE A 33 11.88 -9.01 15.89
CA ILE A 33 11.49 -7.59 15.85
C ILE A 33 11.74 -6.91 14.50
N ARG A 34 12.42 -7.59 13.56
CA ARG A 34 12.66 -7.08 12.21
C ARG A 34 11.38 -7.18 11.38
N ASN A 35 11.06 -6.12 10.66
CA ASN A 35 9.90 -6.04 9.79
C ASN A 35 10.22 -5.19 8.55
N ALA A 36 9.49 -5.40 7.47
CA ALA A 36 9.60 -4.60 6.25
C ALA A 36 8.20 -4.25 5.73
N ILE A 37 8.10 -3.12 5.04
CA ILE A 37 6.85 -2.55 4.56
C ILE A 37 7.01 -2.22 3.09
N LEU A 38 6.14 -2.78 2.25
CA LEU A 38 5.90 -2.23 0.91
C LEU A 38 4.82 -1.15 1.07
N LEU A 39 5.16 0.10 0.79
CA LEU A 39 4.26 1.24 0.90
C LEU A 39 3.97 1.77 -0.51
N VAL A 40 2.69 2.04 -0.80
CA VAL A 40 2.25 2.66 -2.04
C VAL A 40 1.49 3.94 -1.70
N GLN A 41 1.99 5.05 -2.22
CA GLN A 41 1.36 6.36 -2.09
C GLN A 41 1.11 6.90 -3.50
N ALA A 42 -0.04 7.53 -3.71
CA ALA A 42 -0.28 8.28 -4.93
C ALA A 42 -0.86 9.64 -4.57
N THR A 43 -0.46 10.65 -5.34
CA THR A 43 -0.87 12.04 -5.17
C THR A 43 -1.30 12.66 -6.49
N TRP A 44 -2.24 13.59 -6.40
CA TRP A 44 -2.60 14.51 -7.48
C TRP A 44 -2.49 15.92 -6.93
N LEU A 45 -1.59 16.73 -7.52
CA LEU A 45 -1.31 18.09 -7.04
C LEU A 45 -0.99 18.11 -5.54
N GLY A 46 -0.21 17.12 -5.07
CA GLY A 46 0.13 16.92 -3.66
C GLY A 46 -1.00 16.37 -2.76
N THR A 47 -2.21 16.17 -3.29
CA THR A 47 -3.34 15.60 -2.51
C THR A 47 -3.32 14.07 -2.60
N PRO A 48 -3.28 13.33 -1.47
CA PRO A 48 -3.29 11.87 -1.49
C PRO A 48 -4.56 11.28 -2.09
N LEU A 49 -4.41 10.27 -2.94
CA LEU A 49 -5.52 9.49 -3.46
C LEU A 49 -6.00 8.49 -2.41
N SER A 50 -7.31 8.27 -2.33
CA SER A 50 -7.90 7.30 -1.42
C SER A 50 -7.91 5.90 -2.02
N GLN A 51 -7.57 4.90 -1.22
CA GLN A 51 -7.64 3.51 -1.62
C GLN A 51 -9.09 3.02 -1.69
N LEU A 52 -9.42 2.36 -2.79
CA LEU A 52 -10.69 1.68 -3.01
C LEU A 52 -10.59 0.18 -2.71
N ALA A 53 -9.49 -0.45 -3.12
CA ALA A 53 -9.27 -1.89 -2.95
C ALA A 53 -7.78 -2.25 -2.86
N GLY A 54 -7.52 -3.50 -2.47
CA GLY A 54 -6.17 -4.04 -2.31
C GLY A 54 -5.73 -4.14 -0.84
N PRO A 55 -4.52 -4.65 -0.61
CA PRO A 55 -4.01 -4.85 0.73
C PRO A 55 -3.62 -3.53 1.40
N GLN A 56 -3.59 -3.56 2.74
CA GLN A 56 -3.13 -2.47 3.58
C GLN A 56 -1.98 -2.92 4.45
N VAL A 57 -1.09 -1.98 4.76
CA VAL A 57 0.00 -2.19 5.71
C VAL A 57 -0.59 -2.55 7.09
N PRO A 58 -0.11 -3.63 7.73
CA PRO A 58 -0.67 -4.10 9.00
C PRO A 58 -0.51 -3.14 10.18
N TRP A 59 -1.35 -3.33 11.20
CA TRP A 59 -1.40 -2.51 12.42
C TRP A 59 -0.06 -2.35 13.15
N TRP A 60 0.83 -3.34 13.12
CA TRP A 60 2.13 -3.30 13.82
C TRP A 60 3.11 -2.29 13.20
N ALA A 61 2.75 -1.68 12.07
CA ALA A 61 3.51 -0.63 11.41
C ALA A 61 3.31 0.77 12.03
N ASP A 62 2.40 0.92 13.01
CA ASP A 62 2.23 2.15 13.78
C ASP A 62 2.88 2.03 15.17
N ASP A 63 3.06 3.16 15.83
CA ASP A 63 3.32 3.17 17.27
C ASP A 63 2.02 3.04 18.10
N GLU A 64 2.15 3.11 19.43
CA GLU A 64 1.01 3.01 20.36
C GLU A 64 0.51 4.40 20.83
N VAL A 65 1.06 5.49 20.29
CA VAL A 65 0.67 6.86 20.63
C VAL A 65 -0.61 7.21 19.87
N ALA A 66 -1.53 7.92 20.53
CA ALA A 66 -2.78 8.33 19.88
C ALA A 66 -2.52 9.32 18.74
N GLY A 67 -3.17 9.07 17.59
CA GLY A 67 -3.03 9.87 16.38
C GLY A 67 -1.93 9.36 15.44
N LYS A 68 -1.95 9.81 14.19
CA LYS A 68 -0.97 9.37 13.18
C LYS A 68 0.34 10.14 13.34
N GLN A 69 1.44 9.45 13.65
CA GLN A 69 2.76 10.07 13.72
C GLN A 69 3.53 9.92 12.39
N PRO A 70 4.54 10.77 12.12
CA PRO A 70 5.45 10.53 11.02
C PRO A 70 6.13 9.17 11.12
N GLY A 71 6.04 8.37 10.06
CA GLY A 71 6.53 6.99 10.03
C GLY A 71 5.51 5.96 10.51
N ASP A 72 4.31 6.34 10.90
CA ASP A 72 3.23 5.37 11.08
C ASP A 72 2.63 5.06 9.71
N TRP A 73 2.56 3.78 9.35
CA TRP A 73 2.12 3.35 8.01
C TRP A 73 0.96 2.37 8.01
N ALA A 74 0.49 1.90 9.16
CA ALA A 74 -0.68 1.03 9.22
C ALA A 74 -1.90 1.68 8.56
N GLY A 75 -2.64 0.86 7.82
CA GLY A 75 -3.80 1.28 7.03
C GLY A 75 -3.46 1.94 5.69
N TYR A 76 -2.19 2.25 5.41
CA TYR A 76 -1.79 2.76 4.09
C TYR A 76 -1.79 1.63 3.07
N PRO A 77 -1.95 1.93 1.77
CA PRO A 77 -1.93 0.91 0.73
C PRO A 77 -0.57 0.21 0.66
N GLY A 78 -0.55 -1.12 0.73
CA GLY A 78 0.73 -1.83 0.77
C GLY A 78 0.69 -3.22 1.41
N LEU A 79 1.88 -3.75 1.70
CA LEU A 79 2.09 -5.04 2.37
C LEU A 79 3.03 -4.89 3.56
N GLY A 80 2.87 -5.76 4.56
CA GLY A 80 3.83 -5.92 5.65
C GLY A 80 4.46 -7.31 5.66
N PHE A 81 5.78 -7.36 5.80
CA PHE A 81 6.58 -8.59 5.89
C PHE A 81 7.20 -8.70 7.29
N ALA A 82 6.66 -9.59 8.12
CA ALA A 82 7.18 -9.81 9.47
C ALA A 82 6.77 -11.17 10.04
N LYS A 83 7.53 -11.61 11.04
CA LYS A 83 7.14 -12.73 11.91
C LYS A 83 6.59 -12.17 13.22
N VAL A 84 5.28 -12.10 13.34
CA VAL A 84 4.59 -11.60 14.52
C VAL A 84 4.45 -12.74 15.52
N LEU A 85 5.14 -12.59 16.65
CA LEU A 85 5.05 -13.54 17.76
C LEU A 85 3.97 -13.12 18.75
N GLU A 86 3.35 -14.11 19.36
CA GLU A 86 2.35 -13.95 20.41
C GLU A 86 2.82 -14.63 21.70
N GLY A 87 2.49 -14.00 22.82
CA GLY A 87 2.73 -14.53 24.16
C GLY A 87 1.74 -13.98 25.16
N THR A 88 1.98 -14.29 26.44
CA THR A 88 1.17 -13.78 27.55
C THR A 88 1.99 -12.80 28.38
N VAL A 89 1.61 -11.54 28.41
CA VAL A 89 2.22 -10.50 29.25
C VAL A 89 1.19 -10.07 30.28
N SER A 90 1.54 -10.15 31.57
CA SER A 90 0.63 -9.79 32.69
C SER A 90 -0.74 -10.49 32.62
N GLY A 91 -0.77 -11.74 32.17
CA GLY A 91 -2.01 -12.53 32.05
C GLY A 91 -2.86 -12.22 30.82
N GLN A 92 -2.40 -11.36 29.90
CA GLN A 92 -3.11 -10.99 28.68
C GLN A 92 -2.36 -11.47 27.45
N THR A 93 -3.08 -11.88 26.41
CA THR A 93 -2.49 -12.15 25.09
C THR A 93 -1.96 -10.85 24.50
N THR A 94 -0.67 -10.83 24.15
CA THR A 94 0.03 -9.65 23.63
C THR A 94 0.72 -9.98 22.32
N ARG A 95 0.72 -9.01 21.40
CA ARG A 95 1.39 -9.08 20.10
C ARG A 95 1.90 -7.67 19.72
N PRO A 96 3.03 -7.53 19.01
CA PRO A 96 4.08 -8.54 18.92
C PRO A 96 4.83 -8.65 20.26
N VAL A 97 5.27 -9.83 20.63
CA VAL A 97 6.21 -10.03 21.77
C VAL A 97 7.62 -10.39 21.29
N LEU A 98 8.60 -10.27 22.17
CA LEU A 98 9.95 -10.79 21.93
C LEU A 98 9.94 -12.32 21.96
N PHE A 99 10.92 -12.95 21.32
CA PHE A 99 11.02 -14.41 21.23
C PHE A 99 11.12 -15.12 22.59
N ILE A 100 11.58 -14.44 23.64
CA ILE A 100 11.68 -15.01 24.98
C ILE A 100 10.32 -15.15 25.68
N ASP A 101 9.36 -14.30 25.32
CA ASP A 101 8.00 -14.30 25.86
C ASP A 101 7.01 -15.03 24.93
N ALA A 102 7.47 -15.42 23.74
CA ALA A 102 6.64 -16.01 22.71
C ALA A 102 6.25 -17.45 23.03
N THR A 103 4.97 -17.74 22.96
CA THR A 103 4.42 -19.09 23.07
C THR A 103 3.98 -19.64 21.72
N THR A 104 3.68 -18.76 20.76
CA THR A 104 3.27 -19.14 19.41
C THR A 104 3.63 -18.06 18.37
N VAL A 105 3.56 -18.44 17.10
CA VAL A 105 3.63 -17.51 15.96
C VAL A 105 2.20 -17.11 15.60
N SER A 106 1.87 -15.83 15.75
CA SER A 106 0.54 -15.32 15.37
C SER A 106 0.42 -15.15 13.86
N SER A 107 1.48 -14.69 13.20
CA SER A 107 1.56 -14.63 11.74
C SER A 107 3.01 -14.63 11.27
N ASP A 108 3.24 -15.16 10.07
CA ASP A 108 4.53 -15.11 9.39
C ASP A 108 4.29 -14.70 7.94
N THR A 109 4.54 -13.43 7.66
CA THR A 109 4.50 -12.86 6.30
C THR A 109 5.90 -12.54 5.80
N THR A 110 6.94 -13.12 6.41
CA THR A 110 8.30 -12.97 5.86
C THR A 110 8.34 -13.55 4.45
N LEU A 111 9.08 -12.91 3.56
CA LEU A 111 9.21 -13.30 2.16
C LEU A 111 10.29 -14.37 2.02
N PRO A 112 9.98 -15.63 1.71
CA PRO A 112 10.98 -16.68 1.58
C PRO A 112 12.07 -16.37 0.54
N ALA A 113 13.19 -17.10 0.59
CA ALA A 113 14.28 -16.92 -0.36
C ALA A 113 13.80 -17.22 -1.79
N GLY A 114 14.11 -16.32 -2.74
CA GLY A 114 13.78 -16.48 -4.15
C GLY A 114 12.31 -16.30 -4.52
N THR A 115 11.43 -15.95 -3.58
CA THR A 115 10.01 -15.73 -3.88
C THR A 115 9.71 -14.25 -4.12
N THR A 116 8.56 -14.01 -4.76
CA THR A 116 8.01 -12.68 -5.00
C THR A 116 6.67 -12.53 -4.27
N ALA A 117 6.48 -11.40 -3.60
CA ALA A 117 5.18 -10.96 -3.12
C ALA A 117 4.67 -9.82 -4.01
N GLU A 118 3.38 -9.86 -4.31
CA GLU A 118 2.72 -8.93 -5.22
C GLU A 118 1.56 -8.23 -4.52
N ALA A 119 1.34 -6.97 -4.85
CA ALA A 119 0.21 -6.17 -4.40
C ALA A 119 -0.42 -5.49 -5.61
N ARG A 120 -1.75 -5.64 -5.75
CA ARG A 120 -2.57 -4.85 -6.66
C ARG A 120 -3.45 -3.92 -5.82
N ILE A 121 -3.29 -2.62 -6.03
CA ILE A 121 -3.93 -1.55 -5.26
C ILE A 121 -4.73 -0.70 -6.23
N GLU A 122 -5.99 -0.45 -5.88
CA GLU A 122 -6.87 0.42 -6.65
C GLU A 122 -7.12 1.71 -5.87
N LEU A 123 -6.92 2.85 -6.51
CA LEU A 123 -7.05 4.17 -5.93
C LEU A 123 -8.11 4.97 -6.70
N THR A 124 -8.87 5.78 -5.98
CA THR A 124 -9.89 6.65 -6.58
C THR A 124 -9.24 7.80 -7.32
N LEU A 125 -9.85 8.16 -8.44
CA LEU A 125 -9.54 9.41 -9.08
C LEU A 125 -10.09 10.58 -8.24
N PRO A 126 -9.33 11.66 -8.02
CA PRO A 126 -9.81 12.82 -7.29
C PRO A 126 -10.96 13.53 -8.04
N PRO A 127 -11.98 14.05 -7.31
CA PRO A 127 -12.98 14.91 -7.93
C PRO A 127 -12.33 16.12 -8.59
N GLY A 128 -12.66 16.38 -9.85
CA GLY A 128 -12.17 17.53 -10.60
C GLY A 128 -10.84 17.32 -11.32
N ALA A 129 -10.23 16.13 -11.23
CA ALA A 129 -9.16 15.72 -12.13
C ALA A 129 -9.63 15.82 -13.59
N ARG A 130 -8.72 16.18 -14.51
CA ARG A 130 -9.01 16.41 -15.93
C ARG A 130 -8.01 15.69 -16.81
N PRO A 131 -8.36 15.41 -18.08
CA PRO A 131 -7.38 14.96 -19.07
C PRO A 131 -6.19 15.93 -19.13
N GLY A 132 -4.98 15.38 -19.13
CA GLY A 132 -3.71 16.10 -19.08
C GLY A 132 -3.13 16.25 -17.66
N ASP A 133 -3.90 16.02 -16.61
CA ASP A 133 -3.36 16.04 -15.24
C ASP A 133 -2.41 14.87 -15.00
N LEU A 134 -1.41 15.09 -14.14
CA LEU A 134 -0.44 14.09 -13.72
C LEU A 134 -0.78 13.54 -12.34
N LEU A 135 -0.93 12.23 -12.24
CA LEU A 135 -0.90 11.48 -10.99
C LEU A 135 0.54 11.03 -10.71
N GLU A 136 1.02 11.29 -9.51
CA GLU A 136 2.35 10.88 -9.05
C GLU A 136 2.19 9.67 -8.13
N VAL A 137 2.94 8.61 -8.37
CA VAL A 137 2.90 7.37 -7.57
C VAL A 137 4.29 7.08 -7.05
N GLU A 138 4.40 6.86 -5.74
CA GLU A 138 5.62 6.44 -5.08
C GLU A 138 5.41 5.08 -4.41
N VAL A 139 6.29 4.14 -4.74
CA VAL A 139 6.31 2.79 -4.19
C VAL A 139 7.64 2.58 -3.48
N GLN A 140 7.59 2.40 -2.17
CA GLN A 140 8.78 2.23 -1.32
C GLN A 140 8.80 0.87 -0.65
N LEU A 141 9.99 0.28 -0.55
CA LEU A 141 10.25 -0.84 0.33
C LEU A 141 11.07 -0.34 1.52
N LEU A 142 10.44 -0.28 2.69
CA LEU A 142 11.06 0.14 3.94
C LEU A 142 11.46 -1.09 4.76
N TYR A 143 12.62 -1.04 5.42
CA TYR A 143 13.05 -2.04 6.39
C TYR A 143 13.24 -1.41 7.76
N ARG A 144 12.69 -2.04 8.79
CA ARG A 144 12.83 -1.63 10.18
C ARG A 144 13.60 -2.64 11.00
N ARG A 145 14.49 -2.12 11.83
CA ARG A 145 15.20 -2.89 12.84
C ARG A 145 14.34 -3.23 14.04
N ALA A 146 13.28 -2.50 14.33
CA ALA A 146 12.41 -2.82 15.44
C ALA A 146 10.95 -2.56 15.05
N TRP A 147 10.02 -3.09 15.84
CA TRP A 147 8.64 -2.63 15.80
C TRP A 147 8.59 -1.12 16.04
N ARG A 148 7.68 -0.44 15.34
CA ARG A 148 7.56 1.02 15.41
C ARG A 148 7.27 1.49 16.83
N ALA A 149 6.28 0.90 17.49
CA ALA A 149 5.97 1.12 18.90
C ALA A 149 7.22 1.01 19.80
N LEU A 150 7.96 -0.10 19.70
CA LEU A 150 9.17 -0.32 20.51
C LEU A 150 10.24 0.75 20.25
N ALA A 151 10.49 1.09 18.98
CA ALA A 151 11.47 2.12 18.63
C ALA A 151 11.09 3.48 19.21
N VAL A 152 9.81 3.88 19.10
CA VAL A 152 9.30 5.14 19.65
C VAL A 152 9.39 5.16 21.17
N THR A 153 8.91 4.12 21.87
CA THR A 153 8.99 4.03 23.33
C THR A 153 10.42 4.12 23.86
N LYS A 154 11.39 3.60 23.12
CA LYS A 154 12.81 3.63 23.50
C LYS A 154 13.59 4.84 22.98
N GLY A 155 12.96 5.69 22.17
CA GLY A 155 13.63 6.82 21.51
C GLY A 155 14.72 6.37 20.52
N TRP A 156 14.57 5.19 19.93
CA TRP A 156 15.54 4.65 18.98
C TRP A 156 15.35 5.25 17.59
N THR A 157 16.25 6.16 17.21
CA THR A 157 16.33 6.73 15.86
C THR A 157 17.48 6.11 15.06
N GLU A 158 18.57 5.74 15.74
CA GLU A 158 19.79 5.20 15.15
C GLU A 158 20.23 3.89 15.81
N THR A 159 21.01 3.13 15.08
CA THR A 159 21.74 1.96 15.54
C THR A 159 23.00 2.37 16.30
N PRO A 160 23.61 1.47 17.09
CA PRO A 160 24.91 1.74 17.72
C PRO A 160 26.04 2.07 16.73
N ALA A 161 25.89 1.69 15.45
CA ALA A 161 26.83 1.99 14.37
C ALA A 161 26.48 3.29 13.62
N GLY A 162 25.49 4.07 14.08
CA GLY A 162 25.10 5.36 13.49
C GLY A 162 24.17 5.31 12.27
N GLY A 163 23.78 4.12 11.81
CA GLY A 163 22.76 3.99 10.75
C GLY A 163 21.33 4.10 11.30
N PRO A 164 20.32 4.52 10.52
CA PRO A 164 18.96 4.71 11.02
C PRO A 164 18.26 3.37 11.35
N ILE A 165 17.27 3.42 12.22
CA ILE A 165 16.45 2.25 12.61
C ILE A 165 15.50 1.81 11.49
N GLU A 166 15.07 2.75 10.66
CA GLU A 166 14.33 2.52 9.42
C GLU A 166 15.21 2.93 8.23
N ILE A 167 15.26 2.09 7.21
CA ILE A 167 15.93 2.39 5.94
C ILE A 167 14.97 2.19 4.78
N GLU A 168 15.07 3.06 3.79
CA GLU A 168 14.53 2.79 2.46
C GLU A 168 15.45 1.79 1.74
N VAL A 169 14.93 0.62 1.44
CA VAL A 169 15.64 -0.44 0.71
C VAL A 169 15.56 -0.21 -0.80
N ALA A 170 14.42 0.26 -1.28
CA ALA A 170 14.19 0.58 -2.68
C ALA A 170 13.01 1.54 -2.84
N ASN A 171 13.05 2.34 -3.91
CA ASN A 171 11.99 3.27 -4.30
C ASN A 171 11.73 3.18 -5.81
N ARG A 172 10.46 3.29 -6.20
CA ARG A 172 10.01 3.51 -7.58
C ARG A 172 9.02 4.68 -7.60
N GLN A 173 9.32 5.67 -8.43
CA GLN A 173 8.41 6.77 -8.73
C GLN A 173 7.87 6.61 -10.15
N LEU A 174 6.56 6.78 -10.30
CA LEU A 174 5.83 6.64 -11.56
C LEU A 174 4.94 7.86 -11.75
N GLY A 175 4.76 8.27 -13.01
CA GLY A 175 3.80 9.30 -13.41
C GLY A 175 2.75 8.71 -14.32
N VAL A 176 1.48 8.99 -14.05
CA VAL A 176 0.35 8.60 -14.90
C VAL A 176 -0.38 9.85 -15.35
N THR A 177 -0.28 10.17 -16.64
CA THR A 177 -1.02 11.28 -17.24
C THR A 177 -2.41 10.83 -17.62
N LEU A 178 -3.42 11.54 -17.14
CA LEU A 178 -4.82 11.25 -17.45
C LEU A 178 -5.14 11.59 -18.89
N THR A 179 -5.95 10.74 -19.51
CA THR A 179 -6.45 10.86 -20.87
C THR A 179 -7.97 10.97 -20.86
N THR A 180 -8.58 11.39 -21.98
CA THR A 180 -10.04 11.52 -22.07
C THR A 180 -10.76 10.20 -21.78
N GLY A 181 -10.21 9.07 -22.25
CA GLY A 181 -10.79 7.74 -22.05
C GLY A 181 -10.81 7.28 -20.59
N ASP A 182 -9.98 7.87 -19.72
CA ASP A 182 -9.94 7.50 -18.29
C ASP A 182 -11.17 7.98 -17.51
N PHE A 183 -11.98 8.87 -18.10
CA PHE A 183 -13.20 9.41 -17.51
C PHE A 183 -14.47 8.82 -18.15
N GLU A 184 -14.34 8.11 -19.28
CA GLU A 184 -15.46 7.53 -20.02
C GLU A 184 -15.88 6.19 -19.40
N VAL A 185 -16.47 6.26 -18.21
CA VAL A 185 -17.18 5.11 -17.65
C VAL A 185 -18.66 5.30 -18.00
N PHE A 186 -19.13 4.53 -19.00
CA PHE A 186 -20.50 4.42 -19.52
C PHE A 186 -20.97 5.52 -20.52
N ALA A 187 -20.65 5.35 -21.81
CA ALA A 187 -21.42 5.94 -22.93
C ALA A 187 -22.13 4.91 -23.82
N ASP A 188 -21.99 3.61 -23.55
CA ASP A 188 -22.61 2.55 -24.35
C ASP A 188 -23.95 2.12 -23.75
N GLY A 189 -24.93 3.01 -23.85
CA GLY A 189 -26.29 2.75 -23.37
C GLY A 189 -27.36 3.68 -23.92
N PHE A 190 -27.06 4.47 -24.95
CA PHE A 190 -28.07 5.26 -25.65
C PHE A 190 -28.36 4.61 -27.00
N GLU A 191 -29.35 3.71 -27.04
CA GLU A 191 -30.00 3.38 -28.30
C GLU A 191 -30.52 4.69 -28.91
N SER A 192 -29.99 5.05 -30.07
CA SER A 192 -30.56 6.08 -30.92
C SER A 192 -31.86 5.54 -31.53
N GLY A 193 -32.93 5.56 -30.73
CA GLY A 193 -34.30 5.42 -31.22
C GLY A 193 -34.58 6.55 -32.21
N GLY A 194 -34.62 6.18 -33.49
CA GLY A 194 -34.64 7.09 -34.62
C GLY A 194 -35.80 8.09 -34.59
N ALA A 195 -35.50 9.28 -35.10
CA ALA A 195 -36.48 10.27 -35.51
C ALA A 195 -37.38 9.69 -36.62
N GLY A 196 -38.54 9.16 -36.23
CA GLY A 196 -39.66 8.88 -37.13
C GLY A 196 -40.66 10.03 -37.06
N ALA A 197 -40.51 11.02 -37.94
CA ALA A 197 -41.49 12.09 -38.12
C ALA A 197 -42.86 11.50 -38.51
N TRP A 198 -43.88 11.70 -37.68
CA TRP A 198 -45.26 11.36 -38.01
C TRP A 198 -45.94 12.59 -38.63
N THR A 199 -45.95 12.66 -39.96
CA THR A 199 -46.82 13.58 -40.71
C THR A 199 -48.17 12.90 -40.90
N GLY A 200 -49.15 13.24 -40.06
CA GLY A 200 -50.55 12.87 -40.23
C GLY A 200 -51.41 14.12 -40.43
N SER A 201 -51.67 14.46 -41.69
CA SER A 201 -52.75 15.36 -42.12
C SER A 201 -53.77 14.54 -42.93
N LEU A 202 -54.99 15.08 -43.06
CA LEU A 202 -56.24 14.57 -43.63
C LEU A 202 -57.16 13.96 -42.56
N GLY A 203 -58.38 14.43 -42.29
CA GLY A 203 -59.30 15.24 -43.09
C GLY A 203 -60.68 14.55 -43.00
N GLY A 204 -61.72 15.25 -42.53
CA GLY A 204 -63.08 14.75 -42.36
C GLY A 204 -63.86 15.50 -41.30
#